data_AF-A0A7Y2P4X7-F1
#
_entry.id   AF-A0A7Y2P4X7-F1
#
_cell.length_a   1.000
_cell.length_b   1.000
_cell.length_c   1.000
_cell.angle_alpha   90.00
_cell.angle_beta   90.00
_cell.angle_gamma   90.00
#
_symmetry.space_group_name_H-M   'P 1'
#
loop_
_entity.id
_entity.type
_entity.pdbx_description
1 polymer ?
#
loop_
_entity_poly.entity_id
_entity_poly.type
_entity_poly.pdbx_seq_one_letter_code
_entity_poly.pdbx_strand_id
1 'polypeptide(L)'
;MRLKYYSATKTKLNIILALLVILTMPSIMFAQLNNSKGIETNVLNTTPTSTTIEFILSDYDEVLINTDGTESMFYSIPGSVWLMEKGMPQLPIHRSSIIIPDLAAMNFNIISAEYTEIVTLPVMPSKGHITRDLDPSTIPFIFDDFYSTNSWYPQETILIDEPYIVKDLRGATVQFNPMKYNPNEGKLKICTRLVVEVYDDPNQQVVNPFIRSNPLIGTSMEFDDIYKTLFINYGTGYYDYVTVTEEGRLLVIYASEYSDNITPFVNWKVQRGLTTITAEYPTETGNDANSIKTYIQNIYDSPEGLTYIILVGESNQVPTLYGQYEG
;
A
#
# COMPACT_ATOMS: atom_id res chain seq x y z
N MET A 1 -47.38 35.72 -84.43
CA MET A 1 -47.09 37.10 -83.95
C MET A 1 -47.05 37.05 -82.42
N ARG A 2 -45.85 37.25 -81.83
CA ARG A 2 -45.51 37.67 -80.45
C ARG A 2 -46.58 37.54 -79.33
N LEU A 3 -46.36 36.78 -78.24
CA LEU A 3 -45.73 37.11 -76.93
C LEU A 3 -46.78 36.68 -75.85
N LYS A 4 -46.54 36.19 -74.62
CA LYS A 4 -45.38 35.94 -73.75
C LYS A 4 -45.88 35.03 -72.60
N TYR A 5 -44.99 34.31 -71.93
CA TYR A 5 -45.25 33.33 -70.86
C TYR A 5 -45.23 33.93 -69.43
N TYR A 6 -45.87 33.19 -68.50
CA TYR A 6 -45.52 32.87 -67.09
C TYR A 6 -46.28 33.46 -65.87
N SER A 7 -46.44 32.54 -64.90
CA SER A 7 -46.64 32.64 -63.44
C SER A 7 -48.10 32.61 -62.92
N ALA A 8 -48.48 31.96 -61.81
CA ALA A 8 -47.78 31.16 -60.81
C ALA A 8 -48.78 30.35 -59.93
N THR A 9 -48.26 29.28 -59.32
CA THR A 9 -48.56 28.67 -57.99
C THR A 9 -49.96 28.12 -57.65
N LYS A 10 -49.98 26.80 -57.39
CA LYS A 10 -51.07 26.00 -56.81
C LYS A 10 -50.91 25.84 -55.29
N THR A 11 -52.06 25.71 -54.63
CA THR A 11 -52.29 25.72 -53.19
C THR A 11 -52.65 24.31 -52.67
N LYS A 12 -52.11 23.97 -51.48
CA LYS A 12 -52.54 22.98 -50.47
C LYS A 12 -52.59 21.48 -50.81
N LEU A 13 -51.77 20.71 -50.09
CA LEU A 13 -52.01 19.29 -49.78
C LEU A 13 -51.51 18.98 -48.35
N ASN A 14 -52.42 18.55 -47.48
CA ASN A 14 -52.16 18.03 -46.13
C ASN A 14 -51.70 16.57 -46.22
N ILE A 15 -50.54 16.21 -45.65
CA ILE A 15 -50.19 14.82 -45.30
C ILE A 15 -49.33 14.82 -44.02
N ILE A 16 -49.90 14.26 -42.95
CA ILE A 16 -49.28 13.47 -41.86
C ILE A 16 -48.06 14.09 -41.15
N LEU A 17 -48.30 14.68 -39.98
CA LEU A 17 -47.27 14.87 -38.95
C LEU A 17 -47.75 14.16 -37.67
N ALA A 18 -47.52 12.85 -37.62
CA ALA A 18 -47.71 12.03 -36.43
C ALA A 18 -46.34 11.56 -35.95
N LEU A 19 -46.11 11.71 -34.64
CA LEU A 19 -44.99 11.19 -33.85
C LEU A 19 -43.57 11.69 -34.22
N LEU A 20 -43.18 12.78 -33.57
CA LEU A 20 -41.83 12.89 -33.02
C LEU A 20 -41.93 13.51 -31.62
N VAL A 21 -42.32 12.69 -30.65
CA VAL A 21 -42.09 13.00 -29.24
C VAL A 21 -40.58 12.89 -29.05
N ILE A 22 -39.89 14.03 -29.12
CA ILE A 22 -38.52 14.14 -28.62
C ILE A 22 -38.63 13.96 -27.11
N LEU A 23 -38.44 12.72 -26.66
CA LEU A 23 -38.09 12.41 -25.28
C LEU A 23 -36.78 13.12 -24.98
N THR A 24 -36.87 14.34 -24.45
CA THR A 24 -35.81 14.91 -23.63
C THR A 24 -35.87 14.16 -22.29
N MET A 25 -35.33 12.94 -22.29
CA MET A 25 -34.95 12.27 -21.06
C MET A 25 -33.93 13.18 -20.38
N PRO A 26 -34.19 13.77 -19.20
CA PRO A 26 -33.10 14.24 -18.38
C PRO A 26 -32.32 12.97 -18.04
N SER A 27 -31.13 12.84 -18.63
CA SER A 27 -30.10 11.94 -18.16
C SER A 27 -29.75 12.38 -16.75
N ILE A 28 -30.53 11.92 -15.76
CA ILE A 28 -30.07 11.88 -14.39
C ILE A 28 -28.96 10.84 -14.43
N MET A 29 -27.74 11.32 -14.66
CA MET A 29 -26.55 10.59 -14.28
C MET A 29 -26.74 10.26 -12.81
N PHE A 30 -27.00 8.98 -12.51
CA PHE A 30 -26.64 8.45 -11.23
C PHE A 30 -25.11 8.54 -11.18
N ALA A 31 -24.60 9.66 -10.65
CA ALA A 31 -23.33 9.62 -9.97
C ALA A 31 -23.55 8.59 -8.85
N GLN A 32 -22.97 7.40 -8.99
CA GLN A 32 -22.63 6.63 -7.81
C GLN A 32 -21.70 7.56 -7.02
N LEU A 33 -22.28 8.24 -6.03
CA LEU A 33 -21.52 8.90 -4.99
C LEU A 33 -20.88 7.74 -4.22
N ASN A 34 -19.76 7.26 -4.72
CA ASN A 34 -18.82 6.51 -3.91
C ASN A 34 -18.39 7.53 -2.86
N ASN A 35 -19.08 7.55 -1.72
CA ASN A 35 -18.57 8.22 -0.54
C ASN A 35 -17.40 7.37 -0.04
N SER A 36 -16.28 7.41 -0.77
CA SER A 36 -15.01 6.93 -0.27
C SER A 36 -14.73 7.73 0.99
N LYS A 37 -14.70 7.03 2.13
CA LYS A 37 -14.34 7.65 3.41
C LYS A 37 -12.83 7.54 3.57
N GLY A 38 -12.22 8.60 4.10
CA GLY A 38 -10.78 8.66 4.33
C GLY A 38 -10.01 9.16 3.11
N ILE A 39 -8.92 8.48 2.77
CA ILE A 39 -8.05 8.85 1.65
C ILE A 39 -8.26 7.87 0.50
N GLU A 40 -8.66 8.42 -0.64
CA GLU A 40 -8.70 7.70 -1.91
C GLU A 40 -7.34 7.82 -2.59
N THR A 41 -6.82 6.69 -3.06
CA THR A 41 -5.51 6.61 -3.72
C THR A 41 -5.70 6.06 -5.13
N ASN A 42 -5.37 6.88 -6.12
CA ASN A 42 -5.56 6.58 -7.53
C ASN A 42 -4.20 6.53 -8.23
N VAL A 43 -3.95 5.47 -9.01
CA VAL A 43 -2.80 5.43 -9.92
C VAL A 43 -3.22 6.08 -11.24
N LEU A 44 -2.64 7.25 -11.53
CA LEU A 44 -2.98 8.01 -12.73
C LEU A 44 -2.22 7.51 -13.95
N ASN A 45 -0.97 7.10 -13.76
CA ASN A 45 -0.10 6.62 -14.84
C ASN A 45 1.01 5.73 -14.28
N THR A 46 1.40 4.72 -15.07
CA THR A 46 2.48 3.79 -14.74
C THR A 46 3.34 3.60 -15.99
N THR A 47 4.63 3.90 -15.89
CA THR A 47 5.64 3.70 -16.94
C THR A 47 6.78 2.82 -16.41
N PRO A 48 7.72 2.37 -17.26
CA PRO A 48 8.89 1.62 -16.78
C PRO A 48 9.81 2.40 -15.83
N THR A 49 9.70 3.72 -15.77
CA THR A 49 10.61 4.60 -15.00
C THR A 49 9.89 5.51 -14.01
N SER A 50 8.55 5.53 -14.00
CA SER A 50 7.79 6.35 -13.07
C SER A 50 6.37 5.84 -12.81
N THR A 51 5.84 6.15 -11.64
CA THR A 51 4.42 5.95 -11.27
C THR A 51 3.87 7.28 -10.74
N THR A 52 2.76 7.73 -11.30
CA THR A 52 2.04 8.93 -10.84
C THR A 52 0.85 8.53 -9.99
N ILE A 53 0.81 9.05 -8.77
CA ILE A 53 -0.19 8.72 -7.75
C ILE A 53 -0.94 9.99 -7.37
N GLU A 54 -2.26 9.88 -7.24
CA GLU A 54 -3.13 10.90 -6.69
C GLU A 54 -3.69 10.43 -5.35
N PHE A 55 -3.58 11.29 -4.34
CA PHE A 55 -4.23 11.13 -3.05
C PHE A 55 -5.33 12.20 -2.93
N ILE A 56 -6.54 11.78 -2.57
CA ILE A 56 -7.68 12.67 -2.30
C ILE A 56 -8.16 12.39 -0.88
N LEU A 57 -8.07 13.40 -0.02
CA LEU A 57 -8.67 13.35 1.31
C LEU A 57 -10.15 13.75 1.20
N SER A 58 -11.03 12.77 1.32
CA SER A 58 -12.48 12.96 1.21
C SER A 58 -13.13 13.32 2.54
N ASP A 59 -12.69 12.72 3.64
CA ASP A 59 -13.31 12.88 4.96
C ASP A 59 -12.32 12.60 6.10
N TYR A 60 -12.52 13.26 7.25
CA TYR A 60 -11.80 13.02 8.48
C TYR A 60 -12.68 13.34 9.69
N ASP A 61 -12.47 12.63 10.79
CA ASP A 61 -13.12 12.88 12.06
C ASP A 61 -12.22 13.71 12.98
N GLU A 62 -12.85 14.54 13.81
CA GLU A 62 -12.19 15.28 14.87
C GLU A 62 -12.92 15.08 16.20
N VAL A 63 -12.16 14.82 17.27
CA VAL A 63 -12.71 14.52 18.59
C VAL A 63 -11.97 15.36 19.63
N LEU A 64 -12.74 16.09 20.44
CA LEU A 64 -12.21 16.77 21.62
C LEU A 64 -11.93 15.75 22.72
N ILE A 65 -10.71 15.76 23.24
CA ILE A 65 -10.27 14.88 24.32
C ILE A 65 -9.54 15.65 25.41
N ASN A 66 -9.51 15.10 26.62
CA ASN A 66 -8.69 15.62 27.70
C ASN A 66 -7.37 14.83 27.78
N THR A 67 -6.25 15.52 27.59
CA THR A 67 -4.89 14.98 27.68
C THR A 67 -4.24 15.50 28.96
N ASP A 68 -4.47 14.78 30.06
CA ASP A 68 -3.92 15.10 31.39
C ASP A 68 -4.15 16.56 31.84
N GLY A 69 -5.38 17.03 31.69
CA GLY A 69 -5.81 18.37 32.10
C GLY A 69 -5.81 19.41 30.99
N THR A 70 -5.32 19.06 29.79
CA THR A 70 -5.36 19.94 28.61
C THR A 70 -6.44 19.48 27.64
N GLU A 71 -7.31 20.40 27.20
CA GLU A 71 -8.24 20.10 26.10
C GLU A 71 -7.46 20.05 24.78
N SER A 72 -7.61 18.95 24.05
CA SER A 72 -6.85 18.69 22.82
C SER A 72 -7.72 18.07 21.74
N MET A 73 -7.34 18.24 20.49
CA MET A 73 -8.00 17.62 19.35
C MET A 73 -7.30 16.33 18.95
N PHE A 74 -8.09 15.28 18.74
CA PHE A 74 -7.68 14.07 18.08
C PHE A 74 -8.26 14.04 16.66
N TYR A 75 -7.38 13.89 15.67
CA TYR A 75 -7.77 13.76 14.27
C TYR A 75 -7.61 12.32 13.81
N SER A 76 -8.63 11.78 13.15
CA SER A 76 -8.58 10.44 12.55
C SER A 76 -9.13 10.44 11.14
N ILE A 77 -8.44 9.71 10.27
CA ILE A 77 -8.87 9.48 8.88
C ILE A 77 -9.08 7.96 8.75
N PRO A 78 -10.26 7.50 8.28
CA PRO A 78 -10.49 6.08 8.04
C PRO A 78 -9.38 5.43 7.20
N GLY A 79 -8.86 4.29 7.66
CA GLY A 79 -7.78 3.55 7.00
C GLY A 79 -6.37 4.14 7.17
N SER A 80 -6.21 5.26 7.87
CA SER A 80 -4.90 5.85 8.16
C SER A 80 -4.28 5.27 9.44
N VAL A 81 -2.96 5.44 9.55
CA VAL A 81 -2.16 5.08 10.73
C VAL A 81 -1.50 6.33 11.31
N TRP A 82 -0.69 6.21 12.37
CA TRP A 82 0.02 7.34 12.98
C TRP A 82 1.52 7.04 13.07
N LEU A 83 2.36 8.09 13.07
CA LEU A 83 3.83 7.97 13.18
C LEU A 83 4.32 7.40 14.50
N MET A 84 3.52 7.50 15.57
CA MET A 84 3.86 7.01 16.92
C MET A 84 5.17 7.63 17.48
N GLU A 85 5.46 8.88 17.14
CA GLU A 85 6.56 9.63 17.74
C GLU A 85 6.13 10.18 19.10
N LYS A 86 6.68 9.60 20.18
CA LYS A 86 6.29 9.94 21.55
C LYS A 86 6.42 11.44 21.80
N GLY A 87 5.32 12.04 22.25
CA GLY A 87 5.21 13.44 22.62
C GLY A 87 4.97 14.41 21.46
N MET A 88 5.16 13.98 20.22
CA MET A 88 4.85 14.77 19.02
C MET A 88 3.35 14.76 18.72
N PRO A 89 2.81 15.75 17.98
CA PRO A 89 1.40 15.75 17.56
C PRO A 89 0.98 14.46 16.86
N GLN A 90 -0.04 13.79 17.37
CA GLN A 90 -0.55 12.55 16.79
C GLN A 90 -1.46 12.87 15.60
N LEU A 91 -0.85 12.91 14.41
CA LEU A 91 -1.53 13.19 13.15
C LEU A 91 -1.60 11.94 12.25
N PRO A 92 -2.73 11.72 11.56
CA PRO A 92 -2.91 10.56 10.69
C PRO A 92 -2.03 10.67 9.45
N ILE A 93 -1.51 9.53 9.02
CA ILE A 93 -0.71 9.33 7.80
C ILE A 93 -1.32 8.20 6.96
N HIS A 94 -1.13 8.30 5.65
CA HIS A 94 -1.52 7.27 4.70
C HIS A 94 -0.28 6.69 4.04
N ARG A 95 -0.23 5.37 3.88
CA ARG A 95 0.89 4.65 3.28
C ARG A 95 0.39 3.77 2.17
N SER A 96 0.99 3.89 0.99
CA SER A 96 0.71 3.03 -0.15
C SER A 96 2.01 2.52 -0.72
N SER A 97 2.07 1.23 -1.02
CA SER A 97 3.24 0.67 -1.66
C SER A 97 3.08 0.62 -3.17
N ILE A 98 4.17 0.88 -3.87
CA ILE A 98 4.26 0.76 -5.33
C ILE A 98 5.41 -0.15 -5.71
N ILE A 99 5.27 -0.80 -6.85
CA ILE A 99 6.37 -1.47 -7.54
C ILE A 99 7.25 -0.41 -8.16
N ILE A 100 8.56 -0.61 -8.03
CA ILE A 100 9.59 0.26 -8.60
C ILE A 100 10.58 -0.59 -9.42
N PRO A 101 11.32 0.00 -10.37
CA PRO A 101 12.26 -0.76 -11.18
C PRO A 101 13.38 -1.37 -10.32
N ASP A 102 13.86 -2.55 -10.71
CA ASP A 102 14.80 -3.35 -9.89
C ASP A 102 16.10 -2.61 -9.52
N LEU A 103 16.61 -1.79 -10.44
CA LEU A 103 17.93 -1.17 -10.36
C LEU A 103 17.87 0.36 -10.30
N ALA A 104 16.66 0.94 -10.20
CA ALA A 104 16.46 2.38 -10.19
C ALA A 104 16.66 2.98 -8.78
N ALA A 105 17.22 4.18 -8.75
CA ALA A 105 17.23 5.01 -7.56
C ALA A 105 15.97 5.89 -7.61
N MET A 106 15.09 5.77 -6.62
CA MET A 106 13.78 6.43 -6.69
C MET A 106 13.84 7.81 -6.04
N ASN A 107 13.16 8.76 -6.65
CA ASN A 107 12.88 10.08 -6.11
C ASN A 107 11.43 10.46 -6.43
N PHE A 108 10.97 11.63 -5.96
CA PHE A 108 9.64 12.11 -6.25
C PHE A 108 9.59 13.58 -6.62
N ASN A 109 8.52 13.94 -7.34
CA ASN A 109 8.17 15.31 -7.62
C ASN A 109 6.68 15.55 -7.32
N ILE A 110 6.37 16.61 -6.59
CA ILE A 110 4.99 17.04 -6.35
C ILE A 110 4.52 17.81 -7.58
N ILE A 111 3.58 17.25 -8.33
CA ILE A 111 3.01 17.87 -9.53
C ILE A 111 1.99 18.94 -9.13
N SER A 112 1.13 18.64 -8.17
CA SER A 112 0.13 19.58 -7.64
C SER A 112 -0.23 19.24 -6.21
N ALA A 113 -0.51 20.26 -5.40
CA ALA A 113 -1.00 20.10 -4.05
C ALA A 113 -2.03 21.20 -3.72
N GLU A 114 -3.15 20.79 -3.14
CA GLU A 114 -4.23 21.67 -2.70
C GLU A 114 -4.30 21.64 -1.17
N TYR A 115 -4.38 22.81 -0.55
CA TYR A 115 -4.36 22.95 0.90
C TYR A 115 -5.49 23.84 1.41
N THR A 116 -6.00 23.49 2.59
CA THR A 116 -6.87 24.34 3.42
C THR A 116 -6.26 24.49 4.79
N GLU A 117 -6.37 25.67 5.41
CA GLU A 117 -5.95 25.90 6.79
C GLU A 117 -7.17 26.13 7.69
N ILE A 118 -7.14 25.51 8.86
CA ILE A 118 -8.14 25.70 9.91
C ILE A 118 -7.45 26.07 11.23
N VAL A 119 -8.18 26.76 12.10
CA VAL A 119 -7.76 26.98 13.49
C VAL A 119 -8.13 25.74 14.29
N THR A 120 -7.25 25.31 15.19
CA THR A 120 -7.47 24.14 16.05
C THR A 120 -6.89 24.35 17.46
N LEU A 121 -7.42 23.62 18.44
CA LEU A 121 -6.80 23.48 19.76
C LEU A 121 -5.50 22.67 19.64
N PRO A 122 -4.70 22.53 20.71
CA PRO A 122 -3.56 21.63 20.70
C PRO A 122 -3.92 20.24 20.18
N VAL A 123 -3.20 19.75 19.18
CA VAL A 123 -3.36 18.36 18.72
C VAL A 123 -2.86 17.44 19.84
N MET A 124 -3.56 16.33 20.10
CA MET A 124 -3.14 15.34 21.09
C MET A 124 -1.71 14.85 20.82
N PRO A 125 -0.81 14.78 21.82
CA PRO A 125 0.51 14.20 21.63
C PRO A 125 0.44 12.67 21.57
N SER A 126 1.33 12.04 20.80
CA SER A 126 1.37 10.58 20.75
C SER A 126 2.00 9.98 22.01
N LYS A 127 1.45 8.86 22.49
CA LYS A 127 2.07 8.08 23.57
C LYS A 127 3.30 7.29 23.11
N GLY A 128 3.53 7.24 21.79
CA GLY A 128 4.59 6.47 21.18
C GLY A 128 4.28 4.98 21.05
N HIS A 129 5.31 4.18 20.82
CA HIS A 129 5.20 2.72 20.83
C HIS A 129 4.94 2.21 22.26
N ILE A 130 3.92 1.37 22.43
CA ILE A 130 3.53 0.76 23.71
C ILE A 130 3.66 -0.75 23.60
N THR A 131 4.42 -1.35 24.52
CA THR A 131 4.62 -2.80 24.60
C THR A 131 3.40 -3.49 25.21
N ARG A 132 3.22 -4.79 24.90
CA ARG A 132 2.02 -5.55 25.26
C ARG A 132 1.83 -5.80 26.77
N ASP A 133 2.89 -5.64 27.55
CA ASP A 133 2.90 -5.80 29.01
C ASP A 133 2.39 -4.55 29.76
N LEU A 134 2.20 -3.44 29.06
CA LEU A 134 1.73 -2.18 29.62
C LEU A 134 0.27 -1.90 29.24
N ASP A 135 -0.52 -1.43 30.20
CA ASP A 135 -1.87 -0.91 29.95
C ASP A 135 -1.80 0.52 29.36
N PRO A 136 -2.24 0.75 28.11
CA PRO A 136 -2.18 2.07 27.47
C PRO A 136 -2.93 3.18 28.22
N SER A 137 -3.93 2.83 29.04
CA SER A 137 -4.71 3.80 29.82
C SER A 137 -3.92 4.41 30.98
N THR A 138 -2.89 3.69 31.46
CA THR A 138 -2.04 4.12 32.59
C THR A 138 -0.88 5.03 32.18
N ILE A 139 -0.57 5.09 30.88
CA ILE A 139 0.53 5.89 30.34
C ILE A 139 0.04 7.33 30.16
N PRO A 140 0.67 8.33 30.81
CA PRO A 140 0.29 9.73 30.64
C PRO A 140 0.65 10.25 29.25
N PHE A 141 -0.08 11.27 28.81
CA PHE A 141 0.28 12.12 27.70
C PHE A 141 1.42 13.06 28.10
N ILE A 142 2.46 13.13 27.27
CA ILE A 142 3.60 14.02 27.47
C ILE A 142 3.65 14.92 26.25
N PHE A 143 3.64 16.23 26.45
CA PHE A 143 3.81 17.18 25.35
C PHE A 143 5.31 17.42 25.15
N ASP A 144 5.79 17.20 23.92
CA ASP A 144 7.16 17.51 23.55
C ASP A 144 7.40 19.02 23.50
N ASP A 145 8.67 19.44 23.62
CA ASP A 145 9.09 20.84 23.47
C ASP A 145 8.66 21.45 22.14
N PHE A 146 8.41 20.62 21.10
CA PHE A 146 7.81 21.02 19.83
C PHE A 146 6.56 21.90 19.99
N TYR A 147 5.72 21.66 21.01
CA TYR A 147 4.49 22.45 21.25
C TYR A 147 4.75 23.91 21.62
N SER A 148 6.00 24.28 21.91
CA SER A 148 6.41 25.67 22.15
C SER A 148 7.11 26.30 20.94
N THR A 149 7.15 25.61 19.80
CA THR A 149 7.85 26.06 18.59
C THR A 149 6.90 26.64 17.54
N ASN A 150 7.42 27.48 16.65
CA ASN A 150 6.70 27.95 15.47
C ASN A 150 7.14 27.16 14.24
N SER A 151 6.75 25.89 14.17
CA SER A 151 7.13 24.96 13.12
C SER A 151 5.97 24.03 12.77
N TRP A 152 5.96 23.53 11.53
CA TRP A 152 4.94 22.59 11.06
C TRP A 152 5.40 21.16 11.26
N TYR A 153 4.53 20.31 11.82
CA TYR A 153 4.77 18.87 11.96
C TYR A 153 3.61 18.03 11.42
N PRO A 154 3.88 16.92 10.71
CA PRO A 154 5.19 16.55 10.16
C PRO A 154 5.69 17.60 9.15
N GLN A 155 7.01 17.72 9.00
CA GLN A 155 7.59 18.73 8.11
C GLN A 155 7.24 18.43 6.64
N GLU A 156 7.37 17.17 6.23
CA GLU A 156 7.17 16.75 4.85
C GLU A 156 5.71 16.35 4.58
N THR A 157 5.17 16.69 3.40
CA THR A 157 3.81 16.25 3.00
C THR A 157 3.84 14.84 2.44
N ILE A 158 4.98 14.45 1.86
CA ILE A 158 5.17 13.15 1.22
C ILE A 158 6.58 12.67 1.55
N LEU A 159 6.73 11.38 1.78
CA LEU A 159 8.00 10.69 1.98
C LEU A 159 8.00 9.41 1.15
N ILE A 160 9.19 8.95 0.77
CA ILE A 160 9.39 7.62 0.20
C ILE A 160 10.33 6.86 1.14
N ASP A 161 9.86 5.73 1.64
CA ASP A 161 10.65 4.85 2.49
C ASP A 161 11.68 4.07 1.69
N GLU A 162 12.65 3.48 2.40
CA GLU A 162 13.65 2.62 1.76
C GLU A 162 12.99 1.47 0.97
N PRO A 163 13.43 1.22 -0.27
CA PRO A 163 12.97 0.10 -1.07
C PRO A 163 13.11 -1.26 -0.38
N TYR A 164 12.13 -2.13 -0.59
CA TYR A 164 12.11 -3.51 -0.11
C TYR A 164 11.77 -4.49 -1.23
N ILE A 165 12.08 -5.78 -1.03
CA ILE A 165 11.83 -6.83 -2.01
C ILE A 165 10.81 -7.80 -1.41
N VAL A 166 9.72 -8.03 -2.13
CA VAL A 166 8.74 -9.08 -1.83
C VAL A 166 8.83 -10.09 -2.94
N LYS A 167 9.59 -11.15 -2.67
CA LYS A 167 9.87 -12.24 -3.60
C LYS A 167 10.29 -11.75 -4.99
N ASP A 168 9.35 -11.61 -5.91
CA ASP A 168 9.61 -11.30 -7.31
C ASP A 168 9.61 -9.80 -7.61
N LEU A 169 9.15 -8.96 -6.69
CA LEU A 169 8.95 -7.54 -6.94
C LEU A 169 9.69 -6.67 -5.93
N ARG A 170 10.38 -5.66 -6.45
CA ARG A 170 10.95 -4.57 -5.64
C ARG A 170 9.91 -3.45 -5.52
N GLY A 171 9.66 -3.00 -4.31
CA GLY A 171 8.70 -1.95 -4.02
C GLY A 171 9.25 -0.89 -3.09
N ALA A 172 8.56 0.24 -3.03
CA ALA A 172 8.79 1.30 -2.05
C ALA A 172 7.44 1.78 -1.52
N THR A 173 7.43 2.20 -0.25
CA THR A 173 6.25 2.77 0.38
C THR A 173 6.28 4.28 0.24
N VAL A 174 5.22 4.84 -0.33
CA VAL A 174 4.95 6.27 -0.39
C VAL A 174 4.07 6.64 0.79
N GLN A 175 4.58 7.49 1.67
CA GLN A 175 3.86 7.97 2.85
C GLN A 175 3.36 9.39 2.61
N PHE A 176 2.04 9.55 2.57
CA PHE A 176 1.35 10.83 2.50
C PHE A 176 0.95 11.30 3.91
N ASN A 177 1.38 12.51 4.26
CA ASN A 177 1.06 13.21 5.50
C ASN A 177 0.02 14.30 5.19
N PRO A 178 -1.29 13.97 5.21
CA PRO A 178 -2.36 14.87 4.79
C PRO A 178 -2.53 16.08 5.73
N MET A 179 -2.10 15.97 6.98
CA MET A 179 -2.31 16.99 8.00
C MET A 179 -0.97 17.42 8.59
N LYS A 180 -0.79 18.74 8.73
CA LYS A 180 0.35 19.34 9.42
C LYS A 180 -0.15 20.33 10.45
N TYR A 181 0.45 20.31 11.64
CA TYR A 181 0.08 21.18 12.75
C TYR A 181 1.20 22.15 13.09
N ASN A 182 0.85 23.41 13.35
CA ASN A 182 1.75 24.40 13.94
C ASN A 182 1.18 24.86 15.29
N PRO A 183 1.87 24.56 16.41
CA PRO A 183 1.36 24.86 17.74
C PRO A 183 1.37 26.34 18.10
N ASN A 184 2.40 27.08 17.70
CA ASN A 184 2.46 28.53 17.96
C ASN A 184 1.38 29.31 17.18
N GLU A 185 1.04 28.87 15.97
CA GLU A 185 -0.05 29.48 15.20
C GLU A 185 -1.44 28.99 15.61
N GLY A 186 -1.55 27.84 16.29
CA GLY A 186 -2.83 27.20 16.59
C GLY A 186 -3.58 26.77 15.32
N LYS A 187 -2.84 26.31 14.31
CA LYS A 187 -3.39 25.98 12.98
C LYS A 187 -3.06 24.57 12.53
N LEU A 188 -4.02 23.98 11.83
CA LEU A 188 -3.87 22.75 11.08
C LEU A 188 -3.95 23.06 9.59
N LYS A 189 -2.95 22.63 8.83
CA LYS A 189 -2.90 22.67 7.38
C LYS A 189 -3.23 21.29 6.84
N ILE A 190 -4.26 21.23 6.02
CA ILE A 190 -4.84 20.00 5.50
C ILE A 190 -4.63 19.98 3.99
N CYS A 191 -3.91 18.98 3.48
CA CYS A 191 -3.76 18.72 2.06
C CYS A 191 -4.97 17.90 1.58
N THR A 192 -5.89 18.55 0.86
CA THR A 192 -7.13 17.92 0.38
C THR A 192 -6.89 17.06 -0.85
N ARG A 193 -5.90 17.42 -1.68
CA ARG A 193 -5.51 16.69 -2.87
C ARG A 193 -4.02 16.84 -3.14
N LEU A 194 -3.36 15.72 -3.41
CA LEU A 194 -1.94 15.66 -3.77
C LEU A 194 -1.75 14.80 -5.00
N VAL A 195 -1.01 15.29 -5.99
CA VAL A 195 -0.54 14.50 -7.12
C VAL A 195 0.98 14.47 -7.09
N VAL A 196 1.54 13.27 -7.01
CA VAL A 196 2.99 13.02 -6.92
C VAL A 196 3.42 12.06 -8.01
N GLU A 197 4.54 12.35 -8.66
CA GLU A 197 5.24 11.39 -9.51
C GLU A 197 6.43 10.82 -8.74
N VAL A 198 6.49 9.50 -8.66
CA VAL A 198 7.66 8.76 -8.17
C VAL A 198 8.43 8.27 -9.38
N TYR A 199 9.69 8.66 -9.52
CA TYR A 199 10.47 8.46 -10.74
C TYR A 199 11.90 7.96 -10.47
N ASP A 200 12.51 7.34 -11.47
CA ASP A 200 13.92 6.95 -11.49
C ASP A 200 14.83 8.18 -11.64
N ASP A 201 15.60 8.51 -10.60
CA ASP A 201 16.59 9.57 -10.57
C ASP A 201 18.00 8.98 -10.74
N PRO A 202 18.58 9.03 -11.95
CA PRO A 202 19.89 8.43 -12.22
C PRO A 202 21.05 9.11 -11.49
N ASN A 203 20.82 10.25 -10.82
CA ASN A 203 21.84 10.96 -10.04
C ASN A 203 21.91 10.52 -8.58
N GLN A 204 20.99 9.66 -8.13
CA GLN A 204 20.93 9.17 -6.75
C GLN A 204 21.52 7.77 -6.62
N GLN A 205 21.93 7.42 -5.40
CA GLN A 205 22.40 6.07 -5.12
C GLN A 205 21.22 5.10 -5.09
N VAL A 206 21.37 3.95 -5.74
CA VAL A 206 20.39 2.86 -5.69
C VAL A 206 20.45 2.19 -4.31
N VAL A 207 19.32 2.16 -3.61
CA VAL A 207 19.17 1.52 -2.29
C VAL A 207 18.46 0.17 -2.43
N ASN A 208 19.03 -0.92 -1.90
CA ASN A 208 18.44 -2.26 -1.98
C ASN A 208 18.06 -2.69 -3.44
N PRO A 209 19.03 -2.69 -4.38
CA PRO A 209 18.78 -3.11 -5.76
C PRO A 209 18.38 -4.59 -5.82
N PHE A 210 17.45 -4.94 -6.72
CA PHE A 210 17.07 -6.33 -6.93
C PHE A 210 17.79 -6.92 -8.14
N ILE A 211 18.87 -7.67 -7.91
CA ILE A 211 19.60 -8.34 -8.98
C ILE A 211 18.93 -9.68 -9.27
N ARG A 212 18.18 -9.74 -10.36
CA ARG A 212 17.51 -10.96 -10.78
C ARG A 212 18.49 -12.00 -11.33
N SER A 213 18.42 -13.21 -10.80
CA SER A 213 19.11 -14.37 -11.40
C SER A 213 18.39 -14.87 -12.66
N ASN A 214 17.06 -14.72 -12.70
CA ASN A 214 16.20 -15.10 -13.82
C ASN A 214 15.21 -13.98 -14.14
N PRO A 215 14.87 -13.74 -15.42
CA PRO A 215 13.88 -12.73 -15.79
C PRO A 215 12.50 -13.11 -15.22
N LEU A 216 11.72 -12.11 -14.81
CA LEU A 216 10.34 -12.32 -14.37
C LEU A 216 9.45 -12.60 -15.59
N ILE A 217 9.02 -13.85 -15.75
CA ILE A 217 8.17 -14.28 -16.86
C ILE A 217 6.68 -14.17 -16.51
N GLY A 218 6.35 -14.21 -15.22
CA GLY A 218 5.00 -14.08 -14.68
C GLY A 218 5.02 -14.18 -13.15
N THR A 219 3.87 -13.99 -12.52
CA THR A 219 3.71 -14.12 -11.08
C THR A 219 2.99 -15.43 -10.74
N SER A 220 3.46 -16.14 -9.72
CA SER A 220 2.77 -17.35 -9.24
C SER A 220 1.40 -16.98 -8.67
N MET A 221 0.39 -17.84 -8.86
CA MET A 221 -0.97 -17.62 -8.36
C MET A 221 -1.02 -17.26 -6.87
N GLU A 222 -0.15 -17.87 -6.06
CA GLU A 222 -0.05 -17.63 -4.61
C GLU A 222 0.35 -16.20 -4.26
N PHE A 223 1.14 -15.56 -5.11
CA PHE A 223 1.68 -14.22 -4.88
C PHE A 223 0.92 -13.14 -5.64
N ASP A 224 0.16 -13.49 -6.67
CA ASP A 224 -0.64 -12.55 -7.44
C ASP A 224 -1.62 -11.76 -6.55
N ASP A 225 -2.35 -12.44 -5.66
CA ASP A 225 -3.27 -11.79 -4.70
C ASP A 225 -2.53 -10.97 -3.64
N ILE A 226 -1.34 -11.42 -3.22
CA ILE A 226 -0.47 -10.66 -2.30
C ILE A 226 -0.04 -9.35 -2.98
N TYR A 227 0.41 -9.41 -4.23
CA TYR A 227 0.85 -8.24 -4.97
C TYR A 227 -0.30 -7.28 -5.29
N LYS A 228 -1.47 -7.77 -5.67
CA LYS A 228 -2.69 -6.96 -5.85
C LYS A 228 -3.11 -6.20 -4.59
N THR A 229 -2.92 -6.81 -3.43
CA THR A 229 -3.27 -6.18 -2.15
C THR A 229 -2.20 -5.20 -1.70
N LEU A 230 -0.93 -5.54 -1.91
CA LEU A 230 0.20 -4.76 -1.41
C LEU A 230 0.51 -3.55 -2.27
N PHE A 231 0.53 -3.71 -3.60
CA PHE A 231 1.01 -2.69 -4.52
C PHE A 231 -0.13 -2.05 -5.32
N ILE A 232 -0.33 -0.75 -5.15
CA ILE A 232 -1.44 -0.04 -5.80
C ILE A 232 -1.30 0.05 -7.33
N ASN A 233 -0.08 -0.09 -7.85
CA ASN A 233 0.21 -0.06 -9.29
C ASN A 233 0.39 -1.45 -9.92
N TYR A 234 0.20 -2.54 -9.15
CA TYR A 234 0.16 -3.90 -9.71
C TYR A 234 -1.09 -4.09 -10.58
N GLY A 235 -0.95 -4.77 -11.73
CA GLY A 235 -2.05 -4.93 -12.68
C GLY A 235 -2.36 -3.64 -13.47
N THR A 236 -1.48 -2.64 -13.44
CA THR A 236 -1.66 -1.38 -14.17
C THR A 236 -0.50 -1.13 -15.13
N GLY A 237 -0.82 -0.81 -16.39
CA GLY A 237 0.17 -0.38 -17.39
C GLY A 237 1.35 -1.35 -17.52
N TYR A 238 2.55 -0.89 -17.16
CA TYR A 238 3.79 -1.67 -17.26
C TYR A 238 3.85 -2.85 -16.26
N TYR A 239 3.14 -2.77 -15.13
CA TYR A 239 3.14 -3.79 -14.08
C TYR A 239 1.93 -4.73 -14.17
N ASP A 240 1.36 -4.88 -15.36
CA ASP A 240 0.32 -5.87 -15.66
C ASP A 240 0.97 -7.23 -16.00
N TYR A 241 1.24 -8.01 -14.95
CA TYR A 241 1.90 -9.30 -15.06
C TYR A 241 0.92 -10.43 -15.38
N VAL A 242 1.37 -11.40 -16.19
CA VAL A 242 0.61 -12.63 -16.42
C VAL A 242 0.76 -13.55 -15.23
N THR A 243 -0.36 -13.99 -14.66
CA THR A 243 -0.38 -15.00 -13.61
C THR A 243 -0.10 -16.39 -14.22
N VAL A 244 0.87 -17.11 -13.66
CA VAL A 244 1.19 -18.49 -14.04
C VAL A 244 0.66 -19.48 -12.99
N THR A 245 0.16 -20.62 -13.46
CA THR A 245 -0.46 -21.67 -12.62
C THR A 245 0.55 -22.69 -12.07
N GLU A 246 1.85 -22.36 -12.03
CA GLU A 246 2.85 -23.26 -11.46
C GLU A 246 2.70 -23.28 -9.93
N GLU A 247 2.39 -24.45 -9.37
CA GLU A 247 2.35 -24.65 -7.93
C GLU A 247 3.78 -24.57 -7.36
N GLY A 248 3.99 -23.64 -6.42
CA GLY A 248 5.29 -23.44 -5.79
C GLY A 248 5.81 -24.65 -5.01
N ARG A 249 7.09 -24.65 -4.62
CA ARG A 249 7.66 -25.72 -3.79
C ARG A 249 7.38 -25.53 -2.29
N LEU A 250 7.17 -26.64 -1.59
CA LEU A 250 7.08 -26.72 -0.13
C LEU A 250 8.35 -27.33 0.45
N LEU A 251 8.93 -26.69 1.46
CA LEU A 251 9.97 -27.25 2.31
C LEU A 251 9.40 -27.59 3.69
N VAL A 252 9.60 -28.82 4.15
CA VAL A 252 9.25 -29.28 5.49
C VAL A 252 10.53 -29.60 6.26
N ILE A 253 10.83 -28.79 7.28
CA ILE A 253 11.93 -29.04 8.22
C ILE A 253 11.34 -29.59 9.51
N TYR A 254 11.82 -30.74 9.99
CA TYR A 254 11.25 -31.41 11.15
C TYR A 254 12.32 -31.94 12.10
N ALA A 255 12.06 -31.89 13.41
CA ALA A 255 12.92 -32.56 14.39
C ALA A 255 12.84 -34.09 14.23
N SER A 256 13.96 -34.80 14.40
CA SER A 256 14.07 -36.26 14.17
C SER A 256 12.96 -37.09 14.83
N GLU A 257 12.50 -36.69 16.01
CA GLU A 257 11.43 -37.40 16.75
C GLU A 257 10.05 -37.36 16.07
N TYR A 258 9.85 -36.45 15.11
CA TYR A 258 8.60 -36.31 14.36
C TYR A 258 8.64 -36.96 12.96
N SER A 259 9.71 -37.68 12.60
CA SER A 259 9.87 -38.28 11.27
C SER A 259 8.70 -39.19 10.86
N ASP A 260 8.29 -40.09 11.76
CA ASP A 260 7.15 -40.99 11.50
C ASP A 260 5.82 -40.23 11.40
N ASN A 261 5.67 -39.18 12.20
CA ASN A 261 4.45 -38.39 12.27
C ASN A 261 4.25 -37.49 11.04
N ILE A 262 5.33 -36.98 10.45
CA ILE A 262 5.26 -36.04 9.33
C ILE A 262 5.10 -36.75 7.98
N THR A 263 5.52 -38.00 7.89
CA THR A 263 5.50 -38.80 6.65
C THR A 263 4.12 -38.87 5.97
N PRO A 264 3.00 -39.15 6.67
CA PRO A 264 1.67 -39.15 6.04
C PRO A 264 1.27 -37.80 5.45
N PHE A 265 1.64 -36.69 6.11
CA PHE A 265 1.35 -35.33 5.64
C PHE A 265 2.14 -35.01 4.36
N VAL A 266 3.44 -35.31 4.34
CA VAL A 266 4.30 -35.11 3.16
C VAL A 266 3.76 -35.91 1.97
N ASN A 267 3.43 -37.19 2.18
CA ASN A 267 2.87 -38.04 1.13
C ASN A 267 1.57 -37.48 0.56
N TRP A 268 0.69 -36.95 1.41
CA TRP A 268 -0.55 -36.32 0.94
C TRP A 268 -0.28 -35.04 0.13
N LYS A 269 0.70 -34.21 0.52
CA LYS A 269 1.09 -33.02 -0.25
C LYS A 269 1.59 -33.39 -1.65
N VAL A 270 2.47 -34.39 -1.73
CA VAL A 270 2.98 -34.92 -3.00
C VAL A 270 1.84 -35.51 -3.86
N GLN A 271 0.91 -36.27 -3.26
CA GLN A 271 -0.26 -36.82 -3.97
C GLN A 271 -1.17 -35.74 -4.56
N ARG A 272 -1.19 -34.55 -3.97
CA ARG A 272 -1.96 -33.41 -4.47
C ARG A 272 -1.28 -32.63 -5.60
N GLY A 273 -0.04 -32.98 -5.95
CA GLY A 273 0.74 -32.30 -7.00
C GLY A 273 1.79 -31.33 -6.46
N LEU A 274 1.86 -31.11 -5.14
CA LEU A 274 2.78 -30.14 -4.56
C LEU A 274 4.19 -30.72 -4.45
N THR A 275 5.14 -30.11 -5.16
CA THR A 275 6.57 -30.47 -5.05
C THR A 275 7.06 -30.19 -3.62
N THR A 276 7.32 -31.26 -2.87
CA THR A 276 7.65 -31.19 -1.44
C THR A 276 9.06 -31.71 -1.18
N ILE A 277 9.88 -30.88 -0.54
CA ILE A 277 11.23 -31.18 -0.06
C ILE A 277 11.13 -31.39 1.46
N THR A 278 11.82 -32.39 1.97
CA THR A 278 11.92 -32.65 3.41
C THR A 278 13.36 -32.48 3.88
N ALA A 279 13.56 -31.97 5.08
CA ALA A 279 14.87 -31.92 5.71
C ALA A 279 14.75 -32.23 7.21
N GLU A 280 15.52 -33.20 7.69
CA GLU A 280 15.61 -33.55 9.09
C GLU A 280 16.54 -32.58 9.83
N TYR A 281 16.05 -31.98 10.93
CA TYR A 281 16.85 -31.22 11.86
C TYR A 281 17.33 -32.12 13.01
N PRO A 282 18.63 -32.05 13.38
CA PRO A 282 19.67 -31.17 12.84
C PRO A 282 20.48 -31.76 11.67
N THR A 283 20.26 -33.04 11.33
CA THR A 283 21.13 -33.83 10.43
C THR A 283 21.38 -33.18 9.06
N GLU A 284 20.36 -32.57 8.45
CA GLU A 284 20.44 -31.99 7.11
C GLU A 284 20.56 -30.45 7.11
N THR A 285 20.11 -29.80 8.18
CA THR A 285 19.96 -28.33 8.25
C THR A 285 20.99 -27.63 9.12
N GLY A 286 21.78 -28.40 9.89
CA GLY A 286 22.75 -27.87 10.86
C GLY A 286 22.16 -27.74 12.27
N ASN A 287 22.98 -27.28 13.23
CA ASN A 287 22.68 -27.38 14.66
C ASN A 287 22.14 -26.08 15.30
N ASP A 288 21.85 -25.04 14.51
CA ASP A 288 21.37 -23.75 15.02
C ASP A 288 20.42 -23.03 14.06
N ALA A 289 19.74 -22.00 14.57
CA ALA A 289 18.75 -21.23 13.81
C ALA A 289 19.34 -20.53 12.57
N ASN A 290 20.61 -20.13 12.62
CA ASN A 290 21.29 -19.52 11.48
C ASN A 290 21.54 -20.56 10.36
N SER A 291 21.89 -21.78 10.73
CA SER A 291 22.09 -22.90 9.80
C SER A 291 20.78 -23.25 9.10
N ILE A 292 19.66 -23.31 9.84
CA ILE A 292 18.32 -23.48 9.28
C ILE A 292 18.00 -22.35 8.30
N LYS A 293 18.25 -21.09 8.68
CA LYS A 293 18.05 -19.92 7.80
C LYS A 293 18.85 -20.05 6.51
N THR A 294 20.14 -20.39 6.60
CA THR A 294 21.00 -20.59 5.42
C THR A 294 20.50 -21.74 4.54
N TYR A 295 20.06 -22.85 5.14
CA TYR A 295 19.48 -23.98 4.40
C TYR A 295 18.25 -23.57 3.59
N ILE A 296 17.31 -22.87 4.23
CA ILE A 296 16.11 -22.32 3.58
C ILE A 296 16.50 -21.34 2.46
N GLN A 297 17.43 -20.42 2.74
CA GLN A 297 17.86 -19.40 1.79
C GLN A 297 18.45 -20.01 0.51
N ASN A 298 19.27 -21.06 0.64
CA ASN A 298 19.85 -21.75 -0.52
C ASN A 298 18.79 -22.38 -1.44
N ILE A 299 17.71 -22.92 -0.85
CA ILE A 299 16.59 -23.50 -1.62
C ILE A 299 15.74 -22.38 -2.24
N TYR A 300 15.53 -21.30 -1.49
CA TYR A 300 14.79 -20.14 -1.95
C TYR A 300 15.49 -19.45 -3.15
N ASP A 301 16.82 -19.32 -3.11
CA ASP A 301 17.62 -18.71 -4.18
C ASP A 301 17.86 -19.65 -5.37
N SER A 302 17.46 -20.92 -5.29
CA SER A 302 17.60 -21.86 -6.41
C SER A 302 16.62 -21.50 -7.55
N PRO A 303 16.93 -21.85 -8.81
CA PRO A 303 16.07 -21.50 -9.95
C PRO A 303 14.62 -21.98 -9.83
N GLU A 304 14.39 -23.10 -9.15
CA GLU A 304 13.07 -23.67 -8.90
C GLU A 304 12.33 -22.97 -7.74
N GLY A 305 13.01 -22.10 -6.99
CA GLY A 305 12.45 -21.20 -5.97
C GLY A 305 11.84 -21.91 -4.75
N LEU A 306 11.37 -21.14 -3.76
CA LEU A 306 10.64 -21.69 -2.61
C LEU A 306 9.40 -20.83 -2.34
N THR A 307 8.28 -21.47 -2.04
CA THR A 307 6.99 -20.79 -1.82
C THR A 307 6.48 -21.02 -0.41
N TYR A 308 6.61 -22.23 0.11
CA TYR A 308 6.10 -22.58 1.44
C TYR A 308 7.18 -23.20 2.30
N ILE A 309 7.15 -22.87 3.60
CA ILE A 309 8.00 -23.48 4.61
C ILE A 309 7.12 -23.94 5.76
N ILE A 310 7.34 -25.16 6.22
CA ILE A 310 6.75 -25.69 7.46
C ILE A 310 7.89 -26.13 8.36
N LEU A 311 7.95 -25.56 9.56
CA LEU A 311 8.85 -25.99 10.62
C LEU A 311 8.05 -26.86 11.61
N VAL A 312 8.54 -28.06 11.89
CA VAL A 312 7.85 -29.06 12.74
C VAL A 312 8.67 -29.33 13.99
N GLY A 313 8.28 -28.67 15.06
CA GLY A 313 8.86 -28.81 16.40
C GLY A 313 8.63 -27.55 17.23
N GLU A 314 8.85 -27.67 18.53
CA GLU A 314 8.90 -26.56 19.48
C GLU A 314 10.24 -25.80 19.36
N SER A 315 10.30 -24.60 19.92
CA SER A 315 11.52 -23.74 19.87
C SER A 315 12.77 -24.39 20.47
N ASN A 316 12.62 -25.36 21.39
CA ASN A 316 13.72 -26.14 21.96
C ASN A 316 14.15 -27.33 21.09
N GLN A 317 13.33 -27.74 20.12
CA GLN A 317 13.58 -28.84 19.19
C GLN A 317 14.05 -28.31 17.83
N VAL A 318 13.45 -27.24 17.34
CA VAL A 318 13.82 -26.51 16.12
C VAL A 318 14.09 -25.05 16.51
N PRO A 319 15.37 -24.65 16.63
CA PRO A 319 15.73 -23.34 17.15
C PRO A 319 15.26 -22.20 16.25
N THR A 320 14.84 -21.09 16.86
CA THR A 320 14.34 -19.90 16.17
C THR A 320 15.26 -18.70 16.36
N LEU A 321 15.16 -17.73 15.45
CA LEU A 321 15.75 -16.40 15.66
C LEU A 321 14.79 -15.55 16.51
N TYR A 322 15.35 -14.70 17.37
CA TYR A 322 14.57 -13.77 18.18
C TYR A 322 14.39 -12.43 17.46
N GLY A 323 13.20 -11.84 17.56
CA GLY A 323 12.95 -10.47 17.11
C GLY A 323 13.74 -9.44 17.91
N GLN A 324 13.91 -8.24 17.34
CA GLN A 324 14.64 -7.13 17.98
C GLN A 324 14.09 -6.73 19.36
N TYR A 325 12.81 -7.00 19.61
CA TYR A 325 12.10 -6.70 20.86
C TYR A 325 11.66 -7.96 21.60
N GLU A 326 12.22 -9.12 21.26
CA GLU A 326 11.98 -10.39 21.93
C GLU A 326 13.21 -10.77 22.74
N GLY A 327 13.02 -11.18 24.00
CA GLY A 327 14.06 -11.60 24.93
C GLY A 327 13.70 -12.89 25.64
#